data_AF-A0ABD1DA43-F1
#
_entry.id   AF-A0ABD1DA43-F1
#
_cell.length_a   1.000
_cell.length_b   1.000
_cell.length_c   1.000
_cell.angle_alpha   90.00
_cell.angle_beta   90.00
_cell.angle_gamma   90.00
#
_symmetry.space_group_name_H-M   'P 1'
#
loop_
_entity.id
_entity.type
_entity.pdbx_description
1 polymer ?
#
loop_
_entity_poly.entity_id
_entity_poly.type
_entity_poly.pdbx_seq_one_letter_code
_entity_poly.pdbx_strand_id
1 'polypeptide(L)'
;MSAQGIIPDANEIMKRQRAAGSDTFGHDVYKITFLCDTEQPPLFGAKYNFQLDGVVDYPKFLVQFSTLIKLALKHGLRLVEKQRFDEFYSESVQSSRGLIEKIQALETFPGQSQDERERQQNVGEYSHAQGHLDQKGASGSRFQKVGTLSKSEWEASTLYMFFAFQKMKTNWDKNGKPGQAVQSDQARVVKNVLIPQGFESYQKNYVAFVKTLKIDADENEMGRFAKTAKLALGETFTKYGINDATSMLGLREEDKTIPLKNLTIKTAICWQALLEFLQHTESDVLDAYIVDLTAFCNYIKNFADTPTLCNYIRQLAYDPSMTTDKLQNMYFQSMMQVLLEIAASYDLGDEVGRENLKKVLAEMLACGDLGEGNVKTIMVIFERLVGDVEERFRFCVDLINGILETSRADVSNTSRSLVDEYLEKNPDKSLQMKISSLRLNIMDLKEQEMDKVNKKD
;
A
#
# COMPACT_ATOMS: atom_id res chain seq x y z
N MET A 1 -16.78 -19.74 8.88
CA MET A 1 -16.07 -18.60 8.26
C MET A 1 -16.27 -18.70 6.75
N SER A 2 -16.86 -17.67 6.16
CA SER A 2 -17.05 -17.53 4.71
C SER A 2 -15.98 -16.57 4.18
N ALA A 3 -15.32 -16.93 3.08
CA ALA A 3 -14.43 -16.03 2.35
C ALA A 3 -15.25 -15.38 1.24
N GLN A 4 -15.32 -14.05 1.22
CA GLN A 4 -16.06 -13.26 0.25
C GLN A 4 -15.10 -12.43 -0.59
N GLY A 5 -15.47 -12.14 -1.83
CA GLY A 5 -14.65 -11.32 -2.71
C GLY A 5 -15.43 -10.79 -3.92
N ILE A 6 -14.84 -9.78 -4.56
CA ILE A 6 -15.28 -9.22 -5.83
C ILE A 6 -14.17 -9.48 -6.84
N ILE A 7 -14.54 -9.95 -8.04
CA ILE A 7 -13.58 -10.26 -9.10
C ILE A 7 -14.17 -9.91 -10.47
N PRO A 8 -13.35 -9.51 -11.47
CA PRO A 8 -13.84 -9.37 -12.83
C PRO A 8 -14.42 -10.68 -13.35
N ASP A 9 -15.61 -10.63 -13.94
CA ASP A 9 -16.27 -11.78 -14.55
C ASP A 9 -15.66 -12.08 -15.90
N ALA A 10 -14.78 -13.09 -15.94
CA ALA A 10 -14.14 -13.54 -17.15
C ALA A 10 -15.13 -13.95 -18.25
N ASN A 11 -16.31 -14.47 -17.92
CA ASN A 11 -17.29 -14.84 -18.94
C ASN A 11 -17.93 -13.61 -19.57
N GLU A 12 -18.26 -12.60 -18.76
CA GLU A 12 -18.84 -11.35 -19.25
C GLU A 12 -17.81 -10.55 -20.07
N ILE A 13 -16.56 -10.49 -19.61
CA ILE A 13 -15.44 -9.87 -20.34
C ILE A 13 -15.23 -10.56 -21.69
N MET A 14 -15.14 -11.89 -21.72
CA MET A 14 -14.97 -12.63 -22.98
C MET A 14 -16.20 -12.54 -23.90
N LYS A 15 -17.40 -12.47 -23.33
CA LYS A 15 -18.63 -12.26 -24.10
C LYS A 15 -18.61 -10.91 -24.82
N ARG A 16 -18.20 -9.83 -24.13
CA ARG A 16 -18.07 -8.49 -24.73
C ARG A 16 -16.96 -8.42 -25.76
N GLN A 17 -15.81 -9.06 -25.48
CA GLN A 17 -14.72 -9.19 -26.45
C GLN A 17 -15.21 -9.85 -27.76
N ARG A 18 -15.92 -10.98 -27.66
CA ARG A 18 -16.46 -11.69 -28.82
C ARG A 18 -17.50 -10.87 -29.58
N ALA A 19 -18.34 -10.12 -28.88
CA ALA A 19 -19.32 -9.22 -29.49
C ALA A 19 -18.65 -8.04 -30.21
N ALA A 20 -17.53 -7.54 -29.68
CA ALA A 20 -16.76 -6.47 -30.30
C ALA A 20 -15.95 -6.94 -31.52
N GLY A 21 -15.62 -8.23 -31.61
CA GLY A 21 -14.84 -8.79 -32.73
C GLY A 21 -13.42 -8.22 -32.83
N SER A 22 -12.88 -7.73 -31.72
CA SER A 22 -11.60 -7.03 -31.62
C SER A 22 -10.90 -7.39 -30.32
N ASP A 23 -9.58 -7.25 -30.28
CA ASP A 23 -8.77 -7.40 -29.07
C ASP A 23 -8.90 -6.21 -28.12
N THR A 24 -9.65 -5.17 -28.50
CA THR A 24 -9.93 -4.01 -27.65
C THR A 24 -11.42 -3.68 -27.69
N PHE A 25 -12.01 -3.48 -26.51
CA PHE A 25 -13.40 -3.05 -26.36
C PHE A 25 -13.58 -2.13 -25.14
N GLY A 26 -14.64 -1.32 -25.13
CA GLY A 26 -14.95 -0.38 -24.05
C GLY A 26 -15.50 0.94 -24.59
N HIS A 27 -15.57 1.93 -23.70
CA HIS A 27 -16.02 3.30 -23.95
C HIS A 27 -15.22 4.27 -23.06
N ASP A 28 -15.63 5.53 -22.98
CA ASP A 28 -14.82 6.58 -22.35
C ASP A 28 -14.52 6.31 -20.87
N VAL A 29 -15.46 5.69 -20.13
CA VAL A 29 -15.26 5.29 -18.72
C VAL A 29 -14.34 4.08 -18.52
N TYR A 30 -14.37 3.06 -19.39
CA TYR A 30 -13.48 1.90 -19.27
C TYR A 30 -13.06 1.36 -20.63
N LYS A 31 -11.82 0.87 -20.71
CA LYS A 31 -11.29 0.22 -21.90
C LYS A 31 -10.48 -1.03 -21.53
N ILE A 32 -10.75 -2.12 -22.22
CA ILE A 32 -10.06 -3.40 -22.06
C ILE A 32 -9.32 -3.73 -23.34
N THR A 33 -8.04 -4.02 -23.21
CA THR A 33 -7.17 -4.47 -24.32
C THR A 33 -6.54 -5.81 -23.97
N PHE A 34 -6.84 -6.87 -24.72
CA PHE A 34 -6.25 -8.19 -24.47
C PHE A 34 -4.79 -8.22 -24.91
N LEU A 35 -3.98 -8.91 -24.12
CA LEU A 35 -2.56 -9.16 -24.38
C LEU A 35 -2.29 -10.67 -24.57
N CYS A 36 -3.36 -11.46 -24.72
CA CYS A 36 -3.33 -12.89 -24.95
C CYS A 36 -4.27 -13.25 -26.11
N ASP A 37 -4.17 -14.48 -26.60
CA ASP A 37 -5.12 -15.05 -27.57
C ASP A 37 -6.55 -15.00 -26.99
N THR A 38 -7.48 -14.44 -27.75
CA THR A 38 -8.89 -14.26 -27.39
C THR A 38 -9.78 -15.41 -27.89
N GLU A 39 -9.33 -16.19 -28.88
CA GLU A 39 -10.04 -17.37 -29.38
C GLU A 39 -9.89 -18.55 -28.40
N GLN A 40 -8.66 -18.78 -27.92
CA GLN A 40 -8.35 -19.79 -26.92
C GLN A 40 -7.49 -19.20 -25.79
N PRO A 41 -8.09 -18.41 -24.88
CA PRO A 41 -7.34 -17.82 -23.78
C PRO A 41 -6.77 -18.92 -22.87
N PRO A 42 -5.52 -18.76 -22.39
CA PRO A 42 -4.91 -19.75 -21.51
C PRO A 42 -5.68 -19.85 -20.19
N LEU A 43 -5.72 -21.06 -19.63
CA LEU A 43 -6.38 -21.36 -18.35
C LEU A 43 -5.89 -20.49 -17.18
N PHE A 44 -4.61 -20.10 -17.22
CA PHE A 44 -3.95 -19.22 -16.26
C PHE A 44 -3.06 -18.22 -17.02
N GLY A 45 -2.90 -17.01 -16.48
CA GLY A 45 -2.02 -16.00 -17.07
C GLY A 45 -2.57 -15.29 -18.31
N ALA A 46 -3.86 -15.47 -18.64
CA ALA A 46 -4.53 -14.73 -19.71
C ALA A 46 -4.62 -13.24 -19.34
N LYS A 47 -3.70 -12.45 -19.89
CA LYS A 47 -3.46 -11.06 -19.50
C LYS A 47 -4.27 -10.09 -20.36
N TYR A 48 -4.82 -9.06 -19.73
CA TYR A 48 -5.42 -7.91 -20.42
C TYR A 48 -5.06 -6.63 -19.69
N ASN A 49 -5.00 -5.52 -20.41
CA ASN A 49 -4.88 -4.19 -19.84
C ASN A 49 -6.28 -3.65 -19.52
N PHE A 50 -6.48 -3.12 -18.32
CA PHE A 50 -7.72 -2.48 -17.92
C PHE A 50 -7.44 -1.00 -17.65
N GLN A 51 -8.09 -0.15 -18.42
CA GLN A 51 -8.07 1.30 -18.27
C GLN A 51 -9.43 1.74 -17.72
N LEU A 52 -9.42 2.60 -16.72
CA LEU A 52 -10.60 3.27 -16.16
C LEU A 52 -10.35 4.77 -16.24
N ASP A 53 -11.38 5.54 -16.56
CA ASP A 53 -11.27 6.99 -16.67
C ASP A 53 -10.67 7.61 -15.39
N GLY A 54 -9.75 8.56 -15.56
CA GLY A 54 -9.00 9.18 -14.47
C GLY A 54 -7.94 8.31 -13.77
N VAL A 55 -7.74 7.04 -14.17
CA VAL A 55 -6.81 6.09 -13.52
C VAL A 55 -5.78 5.53 -14.52
N VAL A 56 -4.58 5.22 -14.03
CA VAL A 56 -3.49 4.62 -14.83
C VAL A 56 -3.84 3.18 -15.26
N ASP A 57 -3.54 2.85 -16.51
CA ASP A 57 -3.60 1.51 -17.09
C ASP A 57 -3.01 0.42 -16.18
N TYR A 58 -3.82 -0.56 -15.82
CA TYR A 58 -3.40 -1.67 -14.94
C TYR A 58 -3.53 -3.04 -15.62
N PRO A 59 -2.45 -3.85 -15.67
CA PRO A 59 -2.53 -5.20 -16.19
C PRO A 59 -3.30 -6.13 -15.24
N LYS A 60 -4.37 -6.75 -15.74
CA LYS A 60 -5.19 -7.74 -15.05
C LYS A 60 -5.11 -9.11 -15.73
N PHE A 61 -5.63 -10.13 -15.06
CA PHE A 61 -5.69 -11.50 -15.56
C PHE A 61 -7.13 -12.01 -15.56
N LEU A 62 -7.53 -12.70 -16.63
CA LEU A 62 -8.79 -13.42 -16.65
C LEU A 62 -8.72 -14.58 -15.66
N VAL A 63 -9.70 -14.66 -14.77
CA VAL A 63 -9.85 -15.77 -13.85
C VAL A 63 -11.03 -16.61 -14.31
N GLN A 64 -10.75 -17.77 -14.90
CA GLN A 64 -11.81 -18.69 -15.29
C GLN A 64 -12.49 -19.24 -14.03
N PHE A 65 -13.68 -18.72 -13.72
CA PHE A 65 -14.34 -18.98 -12.44
C PHE A 65 -14.64 -20.48 -12.21
N SER A 66 -14.90 -21.25 -13.27
CA SER A 66 -15.06 -22.71 -13.17
C SER A 66 -13.80 -23.41 -12.67
N THR A 67 -12.62 -22.96 -13.12
CA THR A 67 -11.32 -23.45 -12.65
C THR A 67 -11.07 -23.03 -11.21
N LEU A 68 -11.42 -21.79 -10.84
CA LEU A 68 -11.36 -21.32 -9.45
C LEU A 68 -12.25 -22.17 -8.53
N ILE A 69 -13.49 -22.49 -8.92
CA ILE A 69 -14.38 -23.36 -8.15
C ILE A 69 -13.77 -24.76 -7.97
N LYS A 70 -13.24 -25.37 -9.04
CA LYS A 70 -12.63 -26.72 -8.97
C LYS A 70 -11.43 -26.73 -8.03
N LEU A 71 -10.57 -25.71 -8.10
CA LEU A 71 -9.45 -25.54 -7.18
C LEU A 71 -9.95 -25.34 -5.75
N ALA A 72 -10.87 -24.41 -5.51
CA ALA A 72 -11.45 -24.17 -4.19
C ALA A 72 -12.06 -25.44 -3.60
N LEU A 73 -12.82 -26.20 -4.40
CA LEU A 73 -13.49 -27.43 -3.98
C LEU A 73 -12.49 -28.54 -3.63
N LYS A 74 -11.44 -28.74 -4.43
CA LYS A 74 -10.33 -29.67 -4.13
C LYS A 74 -9.70 -29.38 -2.76
N HIS A 75 -9.88 -28.16 -2.28
CA HIS A 75 -9.29 -27.65 -1.06
C HIS A 75 -10.31 -27.30 0.03
N GLY A 76 -11.48 -27.93 -0.01
CA GLY A 76 -12.47 -27.89 1.08
C GLY A 76 -13.26 -26.58 1.18
N LEU A 77 -13.22 -25.76 0.13
CA LEU A 77 -14.02 -24.55 -0.01
C LEU A 77 -15.13 -24.81 -1.01
N ARG A 78 -16.37 -24.78 -0.55
CA ARG A 78 -17.55 -24.89 -1.42
C ARG A 78 -18.03 -23.51 -1.78
N LEU A 79 -18.27 -23.27 -3.07
CA LEU A 79 -18.99 -22.08 -3.49
C LEU A 79 -20.38 -22.12 -2.85
N VAL A 80 -20.77 -21.07 -2.15
CA VAL A 80 -22.12 -20.92 -1.59
C VAL A 80 -22.90 -19.81 -2.26
N GLU A 81 -22.20 -18.83 -2.82
CA GLU A 81 -22.82 -17.68 -3.45
C GLU A 81 -21.97 -17.22 -4.62
N LYS A 82 -22.65 -16.87 -5.71
CA LYS A 82 -22.07 -16.27 -6.90
C LYS A 82 -23.17 -15.43 -7.52
N GLN A 83 -22.92 -14.14 -7.68
CA GLN A 83 -23.92 -13.20 -8.16
C GLN A 83 -23.24 -12.08 -8.93
N ARG A 84 -23.89 -11.56 -9.97
CA ARG A 84 -23.36 -10.39 -10.68
C ARG A 84 -23.50 -9.14 -9.79
N PHE A 85 -22.63 -8.16 -9.99
CA PHE A 85 -22.62 -6.97 -9.13
C PHE A 85 -23.93 -6.18 -9.19
N ASP A 86 -24.55 -6.05 -10.35
CA ASP A 86 -25.84 -5.39 -10.55
C ASP A 86 -26.98 -6.09 -9.79
N GLU A 87 -27.02 -7.42 -9.85
CA GLU A 87 -27.97 -8.24 -9.09
C GLU A 87 -27.76 -8.03 -7.58
N PHE A 88 -26.52 -8.14 -7.11
CA PHE A 88 -26.17 -7.96 -5.70
C PHE A 88 -26.51 -6.55 -5.19
N TYR A 89 -26.21 -5.52 -6.00
CA TYR A 89 -26.56 -4.14 -5.68
C TYR A 89 -28.08 -3.98 -5.53
N SER A 90 -28.87 -4.52 -6.47
CA SER A 90 -30.32 -4.40 -6.45
C SER A 90 -30.97 -5.00 -5.20
N GLU A 91 -30.40 -6.08 -4.66
CA GLU A 91 -30.88 -6.76 -3.45
C GLU A 91 -30.40 -6.08 -2.17
N SER A 92 -29.16 -5.59 -2.15
CA SER A 92 -28.51 -5.03 -0.96
C SER A 92 -28.81 -3.54 -0.72
N VAL A 93 -29.20 -2.79 -1.77
CA VAL A 93 -29.33 -1.33 -1.69
C VAL A 93 -30.35 -0.89 -0.66
N GLN A 94 -31.42 -1.65 -0.43
CA GLN A 94 -32.45 -1.29 0.55
C GLN A 94 -31.95 -1.39 2.00
N SER A 95 -31.15 -2.41 2.33
CA SER A 95 -30.58 -2.61 3.66
C SER A 95 -29.34 -1.74 3.92
N SER A 96 -28.66 -1.28 2.86
CA SER A 96 -27.35 -0.62 2.96
C SER A 96 -27.36 0.87 2.61
N ARG A 97 -28.55 1.50 2.43
CA ARG A 97 -28.67 2.93 2.03
C ARG A 97 -27.85 3.88 2.90
N GLY A 98 -27.97 3.75 4.22
CA GLY A 98 -27.28 4.65 5.15
C GLY A 98 -25.75 4.57 5.08
N LEU A 99 -25.18 3.45 4.60
CA LEU A 99 -23.74 3.34 4.36
C LEU A 99 -23.35 4.00 3.03
N ILE A 100 -24.10 3.71 1.96
CA ILE A 100 -23.89 4.27 0.62
C ILE A 100 -23.94 5.81 0.65
N GLU A 101 -24.87 6.38 1.43
CA GLU A 101 -24.99 7.83 1.64
C GLU A 101 -23.78 8.41 2.39
N LYS A 102 -23.26 7.70 3.40
CA LYS A 102 -22.11 8.16 4.19
C LYS A 102 -20.80 8.17 3.41
N ILE A 103 -20.60 7.19 2.53
CA ILE A 103 -19.38 7.07 1.73
C ILE A 103 -19.45 7.84 0.41
N GLN A 104 -20.56 8.53 0.14
CA GLN A 104 -20.79 9.30 -1.10
C GLN A 104 -20.50 8.49 -2.38
N ALA A 105 -20.82 7.19 -2.38
CA ALA A 105 -20.49 6.29 -3.48
C ALA A 105 -21.35 6.48 -4.75
N LEU A 106 -22.36 7.34 -4.70
CA LEU A 106 -23.29 7.61 -5.79
C LEU A 106 -23.45 9.11 -5.98
N GLU A 107 -23.62 9.52 -7.23
CA GLU A 107 -23.94 10.90 -7.57
C GLU A 107 -25.41 11.18 -7.33
N THR A 108 -25.74 12.44 -7.01
CA THR A 108 -27.12 12.84 -6.79
C THR A 108 -27.75 13.34 -8.09
N PHE A 109 -28.79 12.67 -8.56
CA PHE A 109 -29.60 13.05 -9.71
C PHE A 109 -31.01 13.51 -9.29
N PRO A 110 -31.55 14.61 -9.84
CA PRO A 110 -30.88 15.56 -10.73
C PRO A 110 -29.80 16.37 -10.01
N GLY A 111 -28.66 16.55 -10.67
CA GLY A 111 -27.50 17.27 -10.15
C GLY A 111 -27.73 18.78 -10.05
N GLN A 112 -26.93 19.48 -9.24
CA GLN A 112 -27.03 20.93 -9.04
C GLN A 112 -26.16 21.76 -10.01
N SER A 113 -25.50 21.16 -11.02
CA SER A 113 -24.58 21.89 -11.93
C SER A 113 -25.27 23.11 -12.52
N GLN A 114 -24.66 24.29 -12.44
CA GLN A 114 -25.21 25.55 -12.98
C GLN A 114 -25.03 25.65 -14.51
N ASP A 115 -24.28 24.74 -15.12
CA ASP A 115 -23.96 24.78 -16.54
C ASP A 115 -24.98 23.97 -17.37
N GLU A 116 -25.73 24.65 -18.24
CA GLU A 116 -26.76 24.02 -19.09
C GLU A 116 -26.15 23.06 -20.13
N ARG A 117 -24.87 23.25 -20.51
CA ARG A 117 -24.19 22.40 -21.48
C ARG A 117 -23.83 21.03 -20.92
N GLU A 118 -23.29 20.98 -19.70
CA GLU A 118 -23.03 19.72 -18.98
C GLU A 118 -24.32 18.95 -18.71
N ARG A 119 -25.40 19.68 -18.34
CA ARG A 119 -26.73 19.07 -18.18
C ARG A 119 -27.23 18.42 -19.47
N GLN A 120 -27.02 19.06 -20.62
CA GLN A 120 -27.46 18.56 -21.93
C GLN A 120 -26.61 17.39 -22.46
N GLN A 121 -25.30 17.40 -22.21
CA GLN A 121 -24.40 16.31 -22.57
C GLN A 121 -24.64 15.04 -21.73
N ASN A 122 -25.07 15.21 -20.47
CA ASN A 122 -25.32 14.11 -19.54
C ASN A 122 -26.75 13.51 -19.59
N VAL A 123 -27.73 14.11 -20.29
CA VAL A 123 -29.13 13.62 -20.24
C VAL A 123 -29.27 12.15 -20.65
N GLY A 124 -28.51 11.71 -21.66
CA GLY A 124 -28.53 10.32 -22.13
C GLY A 124 -27.99 9.32 -21.10
N GLU A 125 -26.92 9.70 -20.39
CA GLU A 125 -26.23 8.87 -19.40
C GLU A 125 -27.04 8.66 -18.12
N TYR A 126 -28.04 9.49 -17.82
CA TYR A 126 -28.91 9.33 -16.63
C TYR A 126 -30.37 9.03 -16.98
N SER A 127 -30.63 8.59 -18.22
CA SER A 127 -31.99 8.24 -18.68
C SER A 127 -32.69 7.20 -17.79
N HIS A 128 -31.95 6.25 -17.21
CA HIS A 128 -32.48 5.27 -16.24
C HIS A 128 -32.91 5.91 -14.92
N ALA A 129 -32.15 6.90 -14.43
CA ALA A 129 -32.46 7.61 -13.19
C ALA A 129 -33.69 8.52 -13.38
N GLN A 130 -33.79 9.17 -14.54
CA GLN A 130 -34.98 9.94 -14.92
C GLN A 130 -36.21 9.03 -15.01
N GLY A 131 -36.14 7.89 -15.70
CA GLY A 131 -37.26 6.95 -15.79
C GLY A 131 -37.71 6.40 -14.43
N HIS A 132 -36.78 6.18 -13.48
CA HIS A 132 -37.11 5.78 -12.11
C HIS A 132 -37.81 6.88 -11.31
N LEU A 133 -37.40 8.14 -11.51
CA LEU A 133 -38.08 9.30 -10.94
C LEU A 133 -39.48 9.48 -11.52
N ASP A 134 -39.65 9.30 -12.83
CA ASP A 134 -40.95 9.42 -13.49
C ASP A 134 -41.94 8.35 -12.99
N GLN A 135 -41.47 7.12 -12.77
CA GLN A 135 -42.27 6.04 -12.19
C GLN A 135 -42.69 6.31 -10.73
N LYS A 136 -41.83 6.98 -9.93
CA LYS A 136 -42.14 7.36 -8.54
C LYS A 136 -42.92 8.67 -8.42
N GLY A 137 -42.81 9.54 -9.41
CA GLY A 137 -43.44 10.87 -9.48
C GLY A 137 -44.96 10.84 -9.59
N ALA A 138 -45.55 9.70 -9.95
CA ALA A 138 -47.00 9.49 -9.93
C ALA A 138 -47.63 9.59 -8.51
N SER A 139 -46.81 9.64 -7.44
CA SER A 139 -47.27 9.67 -6.04
C SER A 139 -47.09 11.03 -5.31
N GLY A 140 -46.86 12.14 -6.04
CA GLY A 140 -47.18 13.49 -5.54
C GLY A 140 -46.12 14.26 -4.72
N SER A 141 -44.84 13.86 -4.69
CA SER A 141 -43.78 14.64 -4.03
C SER A 141 -42.91 15.41 -5.01
N ARG A 142 -42.83 16.74 -4.84
CA ARG A 142 -42.34 17.70 -5.85
C ARG A 142 -40.81 17.88 -5.90
N PHE A 143 -40.04 17.13 -5.11
CA PHE A 143 -38.57 17.22 -5.05
C PHE A 143 -37.90 15.88 -4.71
N GLN A 144 -38.04 14.86 -5.56
CA GLN A 144 -37.29 13.61 -5.38
C GLN A 144 -35.91 13.71 -6.04
N LYS A 145 -34.88 13.41 -5.26
CA LYS A 145 -33.50 13.17 -5.72
C LYS A 145 -33.19 11.68 -5.53
N VAL A 146 -32.31 11.13 -6.37
CA VAL A 146 -31.87 9.74 -6.30
C VAL A 146 -30.35 9.69 -6.37
N GLY A 147 -29.73 8.79 -5.62
CA GLY A 147 -28.34 8.41 -5.82
C GLY A 147 -28.24 7.47 -7.03
N THR A 148 -27.35 7.74 -7.98
CA THR A 148 -27.10 6.88 -9.15
C THR A 148 -25.67 7.05 -9.65
N LEU A 149 -25.21 6.09 -10.47
CA LEU A 149 -24.10 6.27 -11.40
C LEU A 149 -24.63 6.63 -12.80
N SER A 150 -23.76 7.13 -13.67
CA SER A 150 -24.03 7.22 -15.11
C SER A 150 -24.25 5.83 -15.73
N LYS A 151 -24.85 5.79 -16.91
CA LYS A 151 -25.08 4.54 -17.65
C LYS A 151 -23.77 3.82 -17.95
N SER A 152 -22.75 4.57 -18.36
CA SER A 152 -21.40 4.05 -18.64
C SER A 152 -20.72 3.46 -17.40
N GLU A 153 -20.85 4.10 -16.23
CA GLU A 153 -20.33 3.56 -14.97
C GLU A 153 -21.12 2.32 -14.49
N TRP A 154 -22.45 2.33 -14.65
CA TRP A 154 -23.27 1.15 -14.40
C TRP A 154 -22.83 -0.01 -15.30
N GLU A 155 -22.56 0.25 -16.58
CA GLU A 155 -22.02 -0.75 -17.49
C GLU A 155 -20.65 -1.28 -17.02
N ALA A 156 -19.76 -0.40 -16.55
CA ALA A 156 -18.46 -0.82 -16.01
C ALA A 156 -18.61 -1.71 -14.77
N SER A 157 -19.56 -1.41 -13.88
CA SER A 157 -19.81 -2.20 -12.66
C SER A 157 -20.21 -3.65 -12.97
N THR A 158 -20.93 -3.87 -14.08
CA THR A 158 -21.39 -5.20 -14.49
C THR A 158 -20.27 -6.13 -14.98
N LEU A 159 -19.05 -5.60 -15.17
CA LEU A 159 -17.85 -6.41 -15.42
C LEU A 159 -17.40 -7.21 -14.20
N TYR A 160 -17.97 -6.93 -13.02
CA TYR A 160 -17.59 -7.58 -11.77
C TYR A 160 -18.68 -8.53 -11.27
N MET A 161 -18.24 -9.58 -10.58
CA MET A 161 -19.11 -10.50 -9.84
C MET A 161 -18.71 -10.56 -8.38
N PHE A 162 -19.69 -10.81 -7.54
CA PHE A 162 -19.52 -11.20 -6.15
C PHE A 162 -19.48 -12.72 -6.03
N PHE A 163 -18.68 -13.22 -5.10
CA PHE A 163 -18.70 -14.63 -4.72
C PHE A 163 -18.42 -14.83 -3.24
N ALA A 164 -18.97 -15.92 -2.70
CA ALA A 164 -18.66 -16.40 -1.37
C ALA A 164 -18.35 -17.90 -1.38
N PHE A 165 -17.23 -18.26 -0.74
CA PHE A 165 -16.88 -19.64 -0.43
C PHE A 165 -17.12 -19.91 1.05
N GLN A 166 -17.75 -21.05 1.34
CA GLN A 166 -17.87 -21.56 2.70
C GLN A 166 -16.93 -22.74 2.88
N LYS A 167 -16.28 -22.76 4.03
CA LYS A 167 -15.49 -23.91 4.43
C LYS A 167 -16.39 -25.12 4.72
N MET A 168 -16.07 -26.26 4.11
CA MET A 168 -16.70 -27.52 4.45
C MET A 168 -16.29 -27.96 5.86
N LYS A 169 -17.25 -28.34 6.72
CA LYS A 169 -16.98 -29.01 8.00
C LYS A 169 -16.49 -30.43 7.68
N THR A 170 -15.34 -30.80 8.23
CA THR A 170 -14.74 -32.13 8.03
C THR A 170 -15.12 -33.02 9.22
N ASN A 171 -15.75 -34.19 8.98
CA ASN A 171 -15.90 -35.28 9.95
C ASN A 171 -15.20 -36.51 9.35
N TRP A 172 -14.17 -37.07 10.02
CA TRP A 172 -13.52 -38.30 9.56
C TRP A 172 -14.33 -39.46 10.14
N ASP A 173 -14.71 -40.42 9.30
CA ASP A 173 -15.30 -41.68 9.73
C ASP A 173 -14.23 -42.73 10.05
N LYS A 174 -14.67 -43.88 10.59
CA LYS A 174 -13.84 -44.98 11.05
C LYS A 174 -12.99 -45.66 9.95
N ASN A 175 -13.10 -45.18 8.70
CA ASN A 175 -12.50 -45.77 7.50
C ASN A 175 -11.49 -44.83 6.80
N GLY A 176 -11.07 -43.73 7.45
CA GLY A 176 -9.92 -42.94 6.99
C GLY A 176 -10.19 -41.94 5.85
N LYS A 177 -11.32 -41.21 5.86
CA LYS A 177 -11.56 -40.02 4.98
C LYS A 177 -11.92 -38.67 5.69
N PRO A 178 -11.59 -37.46 5.15
CA PRO A 178 -11.31 -36.22 5.91
C PRO A 178 -12.19 -35.58 7.01
N GLY A 179 -11.55 -35.15 8.12
CA GLY A 179 -12.10 -34.79 9.44
C GLY A 179 -11.16 -34.16 10.48
N GLN A 180 -10.23 -33.29 10.10
CA GLN A 180 -9.62 -32.27 10.97
C GLN A 180 -8.52 -31.59 10.16
N ALA A 181 -8.81 -30.39 9.66
CA ALA A 181 -7.86 -29.28 9.59
C ALA A 181 -8.57 -28.01 9.09
N VAL A 182 -9.03 -27.17 10.02
CA VAL A 182 -9.75 -25.95 9.66
C VAL A 182 -8.82 -24.72 9.50
N GLN A 183 -7.51 -24.90 9.41
CA GLN A 183 -6.57 -23.80 9.10
C GLN A 183 -5.44 -24.16 8.11
N SER A 184 -5.08 -25.45 7.97
CA SER A 184 -3.94 -25.85 7.13
C SER A 184 -4.23 -25.92 5.63
N ASP A 185 -5.47 -26.12 5.18
CA ASP A 185 -5.73 -26.39 3.76
C ASP A 185 -5.63 -25.14 2.87
N GLN A 186 -6.05 -23.96 3.32
CA GLN A 186 -5.86 -22.70 2.57
C GLN A 186 -4.39 -22.32 2.50
N ALA A 187 -3.68 -22.39 3.63
CA ALA A 187 -2.23 -22.18 3.67
C ALA A 187 -1.51 -23.17 2.75
N ARG A 188 -1.92 -24.44 2.71
CA ARG A 188 -1.35 -25.46 1.82
C ARG A 188 -1.61 -25.16 0.35
N VAL A 189 -2.78 -24.62 -0.03
CA VAL A 189 -3.05 -24.18 -1.41
C VAL A 189 -2.18 -23.00 -1.80
N VAL A 190 -2.15 -21.99 -0.94
CA VAL A 190 -1.37 -20.77 -1.18
C VAL A 190 0.10 -21.15 -1.32
N LYS A 191 0.63 -21.95 -0.38
CA LYS A 191 2.02 -22.41 -0.34
C LYS A 191 2.40 -23.36 -1.48
N ASN A 192 1.56 -24.35 -1.80
CA ASN A 192 1.95 -25.41 -2.74
C ASN A 192 1.51 -25.16 -4.18
N VAL A 193 0.54 -24.27 -4.41
CA VAL A 193 -0.07 -24.04 -5.73
C VAL A 193 0.05 -22.58 -6.15
N LEU A 194 -0.54 -21.64 -5.38
CA LEU A 194 -0.64 -20.24 -5.84
C LEU A 194 0.71 -19.52 -5.84
N ILE A 195 1.50 -19.64 -4.76
CA ILE A 195 2.83 -19.00 -4.69
C ILE A 195 3.76 -19.57 -5.77
N PRO A 196 3.90 -20.91 -5.94
CA PRO A 196 4.75 -21.45 -6.99
C PRO A 196 4.31 -21.09 -8.41
N GLN A 197 3.02 -21.22 -8.73
CA GLN A 197 2.50 -20.88 -10.06
C GLN A 197 2.59 -19.37 -10.33
N GLY A 198 2.32 -18.55 -9.32
CA GLY A 198 2.51 -17.10 -9.39
C GLY A 198 3.97 -16.76 -9.67
N PHE A 199 4.90 -17.30 -8.87
CA PHE A 199 6.33 -17.08 -9.06
C PHE A 199 6.85 -17.51 -10.44
N GLU A 200 6.40 -18.66 -10.94
CA GLU A 200 6.70 -19.13 -12.30
C GLU A 200 6.14 -18.20 -13.38
N SER A 201 4.93 -17.66 -13.19
CA SER A 201 4.33 -16.71 -14.13
C SER A 201 5.10 -15.39 -14.25
N TYR A 202 5.88 -15.04 -13.21
CA TYR A 202 6.77 -13.88 -13.20
C TYR A 202 8.23 -14.24 -13.52
N GLN A 203 8.44 -15.31 -14.29
CA GLN A 203 9.77 -15.73 -14.75
C GLN A 203 10.76 -15.96 -13.60
N LYS A 204 10.24 -16.39 -12.44
CA LYS A 204 11.03 -16.59 -11.20
C LYS A 204 11.75 -15.33 -10.72
N ASN A 205 11.23 -14.14 -11.03
CA ASN A 205 11.79 -12.89 -10.55
C ASN A 205 11.14 -12.48 -9.21
N TYR A 206 11.94 -12.49 -8.14
CA TYR A 206 11.48 -12.17 -6.77
C TYR A 206 10.87 -10.78 -6.65
N VAL A 207 11.52 -9.77 -7.22
CA VAL A 207 11.07 -8.36 -7.14
C VAL A 207 9.76 -8.17 -7.92
N ALA A 208 9.64 -8.79 -9.09
CA ALA A 208 8.43 -8.75 -9.90
C ALA A 208 7.26 -9.48 -9.22
N PHE A 209 7.52 -10.60 -8.57
CA PHE A 209 6.52 -11.31 -7.78
C PHE A 209 6.02 -10.46 -6.61
N VAL A 210 6.91 -9.87 -5.81
CA VAL A 210 6.53 -8.96 -4.70
C VAL A 210 5.77 -7.74 -5.19
N LYS A 211 6.10 -7.20 -6.38
CA LYS A 211 5.35 -6.10 -6.99
C LYS A 211 3.85 -6.40 -7.12
N THR A 212 3.48 -7.68 -7.29
CA THR A 212 2.08 -8.09 -7.52
C THR A 212 1.31 -8.39 -6.24
N LEU A 213 2.02 -8.59 -5.13
CA LEU A 213 1.42 -8.75 -3.80
C LEU A 213 1.01 -7.41 -3.19
N LYS A 214 1.38 -6.29 -3.84
CA LYS A 214 1.20 -4.94 -3.34
C LYS A 214 -0.27 -4.50 -3.45
N ILE A 215 -0.86 -4.17 -2.31
CA ILE A 215 -2.18 -3.55 -2.17
C ILE A 215 -1.90 -2.28 -1.36
N ASP A 216 -1.94 -1.11 -2.00
CA ASP A 216 -1.58 0.18 -1.38
C ASP A 216 -2.84 1.00 -1.07
N ALA A 217 -3.25 1.13 0.19
CA ALA A 217 -4.19 2.18 0.61
C ALA A 217 -3.74 2.97 1.86
N ASP A 218 -3.00 2.37 2.81
CA ASP A 218 -2.56 3.06 4.04
C ASP A 218 -1.28 2.44 4.68
N GLU A 219 -0.78 3.06 5.76
CA GLU A 219 0.40 2.58 6.53
C GLU A 219 0.22 1.15 7.09
N ASN A 220 -0.99 0.79 7.54
CA ASN A 220 -1.28 -0.54 8.07
C ASN A 220 -1.29 -1.60 6.95
N GLU A 221 -1.70 -1.21 5.75
CA GLU A 221 -1.61 -2.04 4.55
C GLU A 221 -0.17 -2.21 4.10
N MET A 222 0.68 -1.19 4.23
CA MET A 222 2.11 -1.32 3.92
C MET A 222 2.80 -2.31 4.87
N GLY A 223 2.49 -2.26 6.18
CA GLY A 223 2.97 -3.25 7.15
C GLY A 223 2.46 -4.67 6.86
N ARG A 224 1.18 -4.81 6.51
CA ARG A 224 0.59 -6.11 6.09
C ARG A 224 1.21 -6.63 4.80
N PHE A 225 1.49 -5.75 3.85
CA PHE A 225 2.15 -6.05 2.58
C PHE A 225 3.55 -6.60 2.84
N ALA A 226 4.38 -5.90 3.63
CA ALA A 226 5.72 -6.36 3.98
C ALA A 226 5.67 -7.77 4.61
N LYS A 227 4.83 -7.97 5.63
CA LYS A 227 4.68 -9.27 6.29
C LYS A 227 4.24 -10.39 5.33
N THR A 228 3.27 -10.10 4.46
CA THR A 228 2.74 -11.09 3.51
C THR A 228 3.77 -11.43 2.44
N ALA A 229 4.49 -10.43 1.94
CA ALA A 229 5.56 -10.60 0.97
C ALA A 229 6.72 -11.44 1.55
N LYS A 230 7.14 -11.19 2.79
CA LYS A 230 8.19 -12.00 3.46
C LYS A 230 7.80 -13.47 3.58
N LEU A 231 6.57 -13.76 4.01
CA LEU A 231 6.06 -15.14 4.09
C LEU A 231 6.04 -15.80 2.72
N ALA A 232 5.55 -15.12 1.69
CA ALA A 232 5.52 -15.66 0.33
C ALA A 232 6.93 -15.90 -0.22
N LEU A 233 7.87 -14.99 0.05
CA LEU A 233 9.26 -15.11 -0.36
C LEU A 233 9.96 -16.29 0.33
N GLY A 234 9.78 -16.47 1.64
CA GLY A 234 10.36 -17.61 2.37
C GLY A 234 9.95 -18.96 1.77
N GLU A 235 8.69 -19.08 1.35
CA GLU A 235 8.20 -20.27 0.64
C GLU A 235 8.82 -20.43 -0.75
N THR A 236 9.02 -19.33 -1.49
CA THR A 236 9.71 -19.38 -2.79
C THR A 236 11.18 -19.74 -2.65
N PHE A 237 11.89 -19.20 -1.66
CA PHE A 237 13.30 -19.52 -1.40
C PHE A 237 13.47 -21.00 -1.03
N THR A 238 12.60 -21.53 -0.18
CA THR A 238 12.59 -22.96 0.17
C THR A 238 12.41 -23.86 -1.05
N LYS A 239 11.62 -23.44 -2.04
CA LYS A 239 11.27 -24.27 -3.20
C LYS A 239 12.20 -24.10 -4.40
N TYR A 240 12.67 -22.90 -4.67
CA TYR A 240 13.42 -22.54 -5.89
C TYR A 240 14.89 -22.17 -5.62
N GLY A 241 15.27 -21.98 -4.35
CA GLY A 241 16.63 -21.59 -3.94
C GLY A 241 16.92 -20.11 -4.13
N ILE A 242 18.03 -19.65 -3.57
CA ILE A 242 18.41 -18.22 -3.50
C ILE A 242 19.48 -17.80 -4.52
N ASN A 243 19.96 -18.71 -5.35
CA ASN A 243 21.14 -18.50 -6.22
C ASN A 243 21.00 -17.29 -7.16
N ASP A 244 19.79 -17.02 -7.65
CA ASP A 244 19.52 -15.88 -8.54
C ASP A 244 19.07 -14.62 -7.79
N ALA A 245 18.91 -14.67 -6.46
CA ALA A 245 18.36 -13.55 -5.69
C ALA A 245 19.31 -12.34 -5.68
N THR A 246 20.62 -12.55 -5.58
CA THR A 246 21.64 -11.49 -5.58
C THR A 246 21.62 -10.67 -6.86
N SER A 247 21.57 -11.34 -8.02
CA SER A 247 21.54 -10.70 -9.33
C SER A 247 20.21 -9.98 -9.56
N MET A 248 19.09 -10.58 -9.12
CA MET A 248 17.76 -9.99 -9.23
C MET A 248 17.55 -8.77 -8.33
N LEU A 249 18.17 -8.75 -7.15
CA LEU A 249 18.15 -7.59 -6.24
C LEU A 249 19.13 -6.50 -6.66
N GLY A 250 20.11 -6.83 -7.51
CA GLY A 250 21.17 -5.92 -7.92
C GLY A 250 22.08 -5.54 -6.76
N LEU A 251 22.37 -6.49 -5.85
CA LEU A 251 23.34 -6.29 -4.79
C LEU A 251 24.72 -6.05 -5.40
N ARG A 252 25.45 -5.03 -4.94
CA ARG A 252 26.81 -4.80 -5.42
C ARG A 252 27.73 -5.87 -4.86
N GLU A 253 28.63 -6.39 -5.68
CA GLU A 253 29.63 -7.38 -5.25
C GLU A 253 30.57 -6.83 -4.17
N GLU A 254 30.81 -5.51 -4.17
CA GLU A 254 31.75 -4.84 -3.26
C GLU A 254 31.19 -4.60 -1.86
N ASP A 255 29.93 -4.16 -1.74
CA ASP A 255 29.34 -3.71 -0.48
C ASP A 255 28.11 -4.54 -0.05
N LYS A 256 27.66 -5.50 -0.87
CA LYS A 256 26.50 -6.37 -0.61
C LYS A 256 25.21 -5.60 -0.27
N THR A 257 25.13 -4.34 -0.69
CA THR A 257 23.95 -3.49 -0.51
C THR A 257 23.25 -3.22 -1.83
N ILE A 258 21.97 -2.85 -1.75
CA ILE A 258 21.24 -2.31 -2.89
C ILE A 258 21.68 -0.85 -3.07
N PRO A 259 22.17 -0.42 -4.24
CA PRO A 259 22.46 0.99 -4.49
C PRO A 259 21.24 1.84 -4.17
N LEU A 260 21.40 2.93 -3.40
CA LEU A 260 20.25 3.74 -2.95
C LEU A 260 19.31 4.12 -4.11
N LYS A 261 19.87 4.48 -5.29
CA LYS A 261 19.10 4.79 -6.52
C LYS A 261 18.12 3.70 -6.99
N ASN A 262 18.38 2.45 -6.62
CA ASN A 262 17.58 1.27 -6.95
C ASN A 262 16.81 0.75 -5.72
N LEU A 263 16.97 1.39 -4.55
CA LEU A 263 16.24 1.06 -3.35
C LEU A 263 14.78 1.49 -3.51
N THR A 264 13.90 0.50 -3.42
CA THR A 264 12.45 0.67 -3.43
C THR A 264 11.91 -0.15 -2.29
N ILE A 265 10.67 0.12 -1.84
CA ILE A 265 10.04 -0.71 -0.81
C ILE A 265 10.05 -2.20 -1.15
N LYS A 266 9.90 -2.55 -2.45
CA LYS A 266 9.87 -3.93 -2.93
C LYS A 266 11.24 -4.59 -2.83
N THR A 267 12.28 -3.89 -3.29
CA THR A 267 13.66 -4.40 -3.24
C THR A 267 14.17 -4.47 -1.80
N ALA A 268 13.80 -3.51 -0.95
CA ALA A 268 14.08 -3.54 0.49
C ALA A 268 13.42 -4.75 1.19
N ILE A 269 12.13 -5.00 0.96
CA ILE A 269 11.42 -6.17 1.53
C ILE A 269 12.04 -7.48 1.04
N CYS A 270 12.40 -7.58 -0.24
CA CYS A 270 13.06 -8.77 -0.76
C CYS A 270 14.44 -8.99 -0.12
N TRP A 271 15.21 -7.91 0.08
CA TRP A 271 16.51 -7.97 0.74
C TRP A 271 16.38 -8.42 2.19
N GLN A 272 15.45 -7.84 2.94
CA GLN A 272 15.14 -8.25 4.31
C GLN A 272 14.73 -9.73 4.37
N ALA A 273 13.80 -10.17 3.52
CA ALA A 273 13.33 -11.55 3.49
C ALA A 273 14.47 -12.54 3.18
N LEU A 274 15.40 -12.17 2.30
CA LEU A 274 16.56 -12.99 1.97
C LEU A 274 17.48 -13.15 3.19
N LEU A 275 17.79 -12.05 3.89
CA LEU A 275 18.64 -12.07 5.08
C LEU A 275 17.98 -12.87 6.22
N GLU A 276 16.69 -12.65 6.49
CA GLU A 276 15.94 -13.42 7.50
C GLU A 276 15.90 -14.92 7.16
N PHE A 277 15.69 -15.27 5.89
CA PHE A 277 15.69 -16.66 5.43
C PHE A 277 17.06 -17.34 5.62
N LEU A 278 18.14 -16.64 5.27
CA LEU A 278 19.51 -17.12 5.43
C LEU A 278 19.89 -17.29 6.90
N GLN A 279 19.55 -16.32 7.75
CA GLN A 279 19.77 -16.40 9.20
C GLN A 279 19.08 -17.64 9.83
N HIS A 280 17.89 -18.01 9.35
CA HIS A 280 17.15 -19.15 9.88
C HIS A 280 17.50 -20.51 9.27
N THR A 281 17.99 -20.55 8.03
CA THR A 281 18.12 -21.79 7.26
C THR A 281 19.59 -22.15 6.96
N GLU A 282 20.39 -21.16 6.56
CA GLU A 282 21.74 -21.35 6.02
C GLU A 282 22.69 -20.29 6.58
N SER A 283 22.91 -20.29 7.90
CA SER A 283 23.76 -19.29 8.57
C SER A 283 25.20 -19.27 8.04
N ASP A 284 25.70 -20.40 7.53
CA ASP A 284 27.07 -20.54 7.03
C ASP A 284 27.35 -19.72 5.75
N VAL A 285 26.31 -19.39 4.97
CA VAL A 285 26.45 -18.58 3.74
C VAL A 285 26.00 -17.14 3.96
N LEU A 286 25.45 -16.79 5.13
CA LEU A 286 24.95 -15.44 5.43
C LEU A 286 26.02 -14.37 5.21
N ASP A 287 27.27 -14.65 5.58
CA ASP A 287 28.41 -13.76 5.42
C ASP A 287 28.65 -13.34 3.96
N ALA A 288 28.18 -14.13 2.98
CA ALA A 288 28.28 -13.76 1.56
C ALA A 288 27.25 -12.68 1.16
N TYR A 289 26.17 -12.52 1.92
CA TYR A 289 25.02 -11.66 1.59
C TYR A 289 24.84 -10.48 2.54
N ILE A 290 25.36 -10.57 3.77
CA ILE A 290 25.30 -9.51 4.77
C ILE A 290 26.51 -8.58 4.65
N VAL A 291 26.25 -7.28 4.78
CA VAL A 291 27.28 -6.23 4.83
C VAL A 291 27.78 -6.09 6.27
N ASP A 292 28.98 -5.57 6.50
CA ASP A 292 29.44 -5.30 7.85
C ASP A 292 28.58 -4.23 8.54
N LEU A 293 28.43 -4.33 9.86
CA LEU A 293 27.52 -3.47 10.61
C LEU A 293 27.90 -1.99 10.47
N THR A 294 29.18 -1.66 10.44
CA THR A 294 29.64 -0.27 10.30
C THR A 294 29.28 0.31 8.93
N ALA A 295 29.51 -0.42 7.84
CA ALA A 295 29.10 0.00 6.52
C ALA A 295 27.57 0.06 6.39
N PHE A 296 26.83 -0.83 7.05
CA PHE A 296 25.37 -0.75 7.11
C PHE A 296 24.87 0.49 7.85
N CYS A 297 25.50 0.86 8.96
CA CYS A 297 25.21 2.11 9.67
C CYS A 297 25.42 3.34 8.76
N ASN A 298 26.50 3.36 7.97
CA ASN A 298 26.74 4.42 6.99
C ASN A 298 25.67 4.41 5.88
N TYR A 299 25.21 3.23 5.45
CA TYR A 299 24.13 3.10 4.48
C TYR A 299 22.80 3.68 5.00
N ILE A 300 22.41 3.34 6.23
CA ILE A 300 21.21 3.88 6.89
C ILE A 300 21.32 5.40 7.02
N LYS A 301 22.47 5.90 7.47
CA LYS A 301 22.71 7.34 7.58
C LYS A 301 22.58 8.05 6.25
N ASN A 302 23.21 7.54 5.19
CA ASN A 302 23.09 8.11 3.85
C ASN A 302 21.64 8.11 3.33
N PHE A 303 20.87 7.06 3.66
CA PHE A 303 19.44 7.00 3.31
C PHE A 303 18.62 8.05 4.08
N ALA A 304 18.87 8.22 5.39
CA ALA A 304 18.22 9.23 6.21
C ALA A 304 18.56 10.67 5.75
N ASP A 305 19.81 10.91 5.38
CA ASP A 305 20.35 12.22 4.99
C ASP A 305 20.03 12.61 3.54
N THR A 306 19.42 11.71 2.74
CA THR A 306 19.13 11.98 1.32
C THR A 306 17.62 12.03 1.03
N PRO A 307 16.95 13.18 1.24
CA PRO A 307 15.53 13.37 0.95
C PRO A 307 15.16 13.16 -0.53
N THR A 308 16.11 13.35 -1.44
CA THR A 308 15.89 13.37 -2.90
C THR A 308 15.74 11.98 -3.54
N LEU A 309 16.05 10.89 -2.82
CA LEU A 309 15.78 9.52 -3.29
C LEU A 309 14.27 9.20 -3.33
N CYS A 310 13.47 9.97 -2.59
CA CYS A 310 12.02 10.01 -2.74
C CYS A 310 11.55 10.46 -4.13
N ASN A 311 12.41 10.98 -5.00
CA ASN A 311 12.06 11.25 -6.40
C ASN A 311 11.68 9.98 -7.19
N TYR A 312 12.12 8.78 -6.77
CA TYR A 312 11.66 7.53 -7.39
C TYR A 312 10.23 7.17 -6.97
N ILE A 313 9.79 7.62 -5.78
CA ILE A 313 8.38 7.51 -5.34
C ILE A 313 7.46 8.31 -6.28
N ARG A 314 7.96 9.42 -6.86
CA ARG A 314 7.28 10.25 -7.86
C ARG A 314 6.86 9.47 -9.13
N GLN A 315 7.58 8.39 -9.48
CA GLN A 315 7.26 7.56 -10.65
C GLN A 315 6.20 6.48 -10.37
N LEU A 316 5.92 6.17 -9.10
CA LEU A 316 5.07 5.03 -8.72
C LEU A 316 3.74 5.42 -8.09
N ALA A 317 3.51 6.71 -7.90
CA ALA A 317 2.36 7.20 -7.17
C ALA A 317 1.78 8.45 -7.84
N TYR A 318 0.80 8.23 -8.71
CA TYR A 318 -0.18 9.25 -9.03
C TYR A 318 -1.50 8.81 -8.39
N ASP A 319 -1.74 9.27 -7.16
CA ASP A 319 -3.04 9.23 -6.51
C ASP A 319 -3.51 10.68 -6.35
N PRO A 320 -4.56 11.11 -7.07
CA PRO A 320 -5.10 12.47 -7.00
C PRO A 320 -5.64 12.87 -5.62
N SER A 321 -5.86 11.90 -4.72
CA SER A 321 -6.51 12.11 -3.41
C SER A 321 -5.54 12.39 -2.25
N MET A 322 -4.24 12.13 -2.43
CA MET A 322 -3.19 12.29 -1.40
C MET A 322 -2.20 13.37 -1.82
N THR A 323 -1.83 14.26 -0.89
CA THR A 323 -0.76 15.23 -1.16
C THR A 323 0.56 14.49 -1.34
N THR A 324 1.31 14.84 -2.40
CA THR A 324 2.60 14.23 -2.77
C THR A 324 3.54 14.05 -1.57
N ASP A 325 3.56 15.01 -0.65
CA ASP A 325 4.42 15.02 0.52
C ASP A 325 4.05 13.95 1.57
N LYS A 326 2.76 13.69 1.79
CA LYS A 326 2.31 12.66 2.74
C LYS A 326 2.65 11.27 2.27
N LEU A 327 2.47 11.04 0.98
CA LEU A 327 2.76 9.75 0.38
C LEU A 327 4.27 9.48 0.36
N GLN A 328 5.07 10.49 0.01
CA GLN A 328 6.53 10.41 0.12
C GLN A 328 6.97 10.07 1.53
N ASN A 329 6.41 10.74 2.53
CA ASN A 329 6.70 10.44 3.92
C ASN A 329 6.34 9.00 4.26
N MET A 330 5.14 8.52 3.91
CA MET A 330 4.72 7.13 4.15
C MET A 330 5.70 6.10 3.59
N TYR A 331 6.15 6.27 2.35
CA TYR A 331 7.14 5.38 1.73
C TYR A 331 8.51 5.49 2.39
N PHE A 332 8.96 6.69 2.75
CA PHE A 332 10.20 6.89 3.52
C PHE A 332 10.13 6.15 4.86
N GLN A 333 9.06 6.36 5.63
CA GLN A 333 8.85 5.69 6.91
C GLN A 333 8.87 4.16 6.75
N SER A 334 8.22 3.65 5.70
CA SER A 334 8.13 2.21 5.45
C SER A 334 9.47 1.60 5.02
N MET A 335 10.26 2.29 4.21
CA MET A 335 11.60 1.84 3.83
C MET A 335 12.56 1.91 5.02
N MET A 336 12.47 2.98 5.82
CA MET A 336 13.24 3.12 7.04
C MET A 336 12.94 1.98 8.02
N GLN A 337 11.66 1.62 8.18
CA GLN A 337 11.23 0.51 9.03
C GLN A 337 11.92 -0.80 8.62
N VAL A 338 11.95 -1.09 7.32
CA VAL A 338 12.63 -2.30 6.79
C VAL A 338 14.14 -2.27 7.08
N LEU A 339 14.81 -1.13 6.88
CA LEU A 339 16.25 -1.00 7.16
C LEU A 339 16.57 -1.14 8.65
N LEU A 340 15.74 -0.57 9.53
CA LEU A 340 15.86 -0.70 10.97
C LEU A 340 15.62 -2.14 11.44
N GLU A 341 14.65 -2.84 10.84
CA GLU A 341 14.44 -4.27 11.13
C GLU A 341 15.61 -5.13 10.67
N ILE A 342 16.25 -4.80 9.54
CA ILE A 342 17.51 -5.44 9.13
C ILE A 342 18.60 -5.16 10.17
N ALA A 343 18.77 -3.91 10.62
CA ALA A 343 19.75 -3.56 11.67
C ALA A 343 19.48 -4.31 12.98
N ALA A 344 18.20 -4.47 13.34
CA ALA A 344 17.77 -5.26 14.48
C ALA A 344 18.04 -6.76 14.32
N SER A 345 18.34 -7.27 13.13
CA SER A 345 18.71 -8.68 12.96
C SER A 345 20.21 -8.95 13.13
N TYR A 346 21.05 -7.91 13.22
CA TYR A 346 22.51 -8.08 13.34
C TYR A 346 22.89 -8.73 14.67
N ASP A 347 23.99 -9.50 14.61
CA ASP A 347 24.75 -9.85 15.79
C ASP A 347 25.50 -8.60 16.29
N LEU A 348 25.33 -8.31 17.57
CA LEU A 348 25.90 -7.15 18.25
C LEU A 348 27.18 -7.53 19.00
N GLY A 349 27.90 -8.55 18.53
CA GLY A 349 29.22 -8.91 19.06
C GLY A 349 30.30 -7.87 18.73
N ASP A 350 30.20 -7.21 17.58
CA ASP A 350 31.16 -6.18 17.14
C ASP A 350 31.02 -4.89 17.96
N GLU A 351 32.05 -4.54 18.73
CA GLU A 351 32.08 -3.33 19.55
C GLU A 351 32.08 -2.05 18.70
N VAL A 352 32.81 -2.02 17.59
CA VAL A 352 32.92 -0.84 16.72
C VAL A 352 31.60 -0.60 16.00
N GLY A 353 31.02 -1.66 15.40
CA GLY A 353 29.71 -1.61 14.76
C GLY A 353 28.59 -1.22 15.71
N ARG A 354 28.60 -1.73 16.96
CA ARG A 354 27.63 -1.34 18.00
C ARG A 354 27.66 0.15 18.31
N GLU A 355 28.85 0.73 18.51
CA GLU A 355 28.97 2.14 18.85
C GLU A 355 28.57 3.04 17.66
N ASN A 356 28.93 2.63 16.43
CA ASN A 356 28.47 3.30 15.21
C ASN A 356 26.95 3.25 15.07
N LEU A 357 26.33 2.09 15.34
CA LEU A 357 24.87 1.93 15.31
C LEU A 357 24.21 2.83 16.35
N LYS A 358 24.72 2.82 17.59
CA LYS A 358 24.24 3.68 18.68
C LYS A 358 24.24 5.15 18.27
N LYS A 359 25.33 5.62 17.66
CA LYS A 359 25.47 7.01 17.20
C LYS A 359 24.47 7.35 16.09
N VAL A 360 24.36 6.52 15.05
CA VAL A 360 23.44 6.77 13.93
C VAL A 360 21.99 6.81 14.41
N LEU A 361 21.58 5.87 15.26
CA LEU A 361 20.22 5.82 15.78
C LEU A 361 19.89 7.03 16.68
N ALA A 362 20.85 7.51 17.48
CA ALA A 362 20.68 8.71 18.29
C ALA A 362 20.52 9.97 17.43
N GLU A 363 21.36 10.12 16.40
CA GLU A 363 21.26 11.22 15.42
C GLU A 363 19.89 11.22 14.73
N MET A 364 19.39 10.05 14.31
CA MET A 364 18.09 9.93 13.65
C MET A 364 16.91 10.30 14.57
N LEU A 365 16.95 9.91 15.84
CA LEU A 365 15.92 10.29 16.81
C LEU A 365 15.91 11.80 17.08
N ALA A 366 17.07 12.45 16.98
CA ALA A 366 17.18 13.90 17.17
C ALA A 366 16.60 14.72 16.00
N CYS A 367 16.55 14.17 14.78
CA CYS A 367 16.04 14.87 13.59
C CYS A 367 14.50 15.02 13.54
N GLY A 368 13.74 14.26 14.33
CA GLY A 368 12.28 14.46 14.49
C GLY A 368 11.38 13.95 13.36
N ASP A 369 11.93 13.46 12.25
CA ASP A 369 11.17 13.02 11.07
C ASP A 369 10.79 11.52 11.09
N LEU A 370 10.74 10.87 12.26
CA LEU A 370 10.46 9.44 12.38
C LEU A 370 9.04 9.15 12.89
N GLY A 371 8.35 8.24 12.20
CA GLY A 371 7.07 7.68 12.63
C GLY A 371 7.19 6.74 13.83
N GLU A 372 6.07 6.47 14.49
CA GLU A 372 6.01 5.68 15.73
C GLU A 372 6.65 4.28 15.60
N GLY A 373 6.40 3.59 14.47
CA GLY A 373 6.99 2.27 14.20
C GLY A 373 8.53 2.29 14.17
N ASN A 374 9.08 3.31 13.52
CA ASN A 374 10.53 3.50 13.41
C ASN A 374 11.14 3.78 14.79
N VAL A 375 10.57 4.72 15.54
CA VAL A 375 11.02 5.03 16.91
C VAL A 375 10.98 3.79 17.79
N LYS A 376 9.89 3.02 17.75
CA LYS A 376 9.74 1.79 18.53
C LYS A 376 10.82 0.76 18.18
N THR A 377 11.12 0.58 16.89
CA THR A 377 12.15 -0.36 16.43
C THR A 377 13.54 0.09 16.88
N ILE A 378 13.82 1.39 16.80
CA ILE A 378 15.06 1.98 17.31
C ILE A 378 15.21 1.71 18.82
N MET A 379 14.15 1.91 19.61
CA MET A 379 14.18 1.64 21.05
C MET A 379 14.47 0.16 21.36
N VAL A 380 13.89 -0.77 20.61
CA VAL A 380 14.19 -2.21 20.73
C VAL A 380 15.65 -2.52 20.43
N ILE A 381 16.26 -1.83 19.45
CA ILE A 381 17.69 -1.97 19.16
C ILE A 381 18.53 -1.41 20.31
N PHE A 382 18.18 -0.23 20.84
CA PHE A 382 18.88 0.36 21.99
C PHE A 382 18.83 -0.51 23.25
N GLU A 383 17.71 -1.17 23.51
CA GLU A 383 17.59 -2.13 24.62
C GLU A 383 18.58 -3.30 24.51
N ARG A 384 18.95 -3.69 23.29
CA ARG A 384 19.95 -4.72 23.03
C ARG A 384 21.38 -4.17 23.03
N LEU A 385 21.58 -2.92 22.65
CA LEU A 385 22.88 -2.25 22.65
C LEU A 385 23.36 -1.92 24.07
N VAL A 386 22.45 -1.47 24.94
CA VAL A 386 22.76 -1.03 26.30
C VAL A 386 22.07 -1.98 27.29
N GLY A 387 22.80 -2.97 27.79
CA GLY A 387 22.23 -3.95 28.72
C GLY A 387 21.86 -3.35 30.07
N ASP A 388 22.66 -2.39 30.55
CA ASP A 388 22.45 -1.74 31.85
C ASP A 388 21.21 -0.83 31.84
N VAL A 389 20.40 -0.92 32.89
CA VAL A 389 19.12 -0.19 33.00
C VAL A 389 19.37 1.30 33.29
N GLU A 390 20.37 1.60 34.10
CA GLU A 390 20.68 2.96 34.54
C GLU A 390 21.35 3.77 33.42
N GLU A 391 22.23 3.13 32.65
CA GLU A 391 22.81 3.71 31.43
C GLU A 391 21.75 3.96 30.36
N ARG A 392 20.79 3.03 30.18
CA ARG A 392 19.65 3.26 29.28
C ARG A 392 18.80 4.44 29.73
N PHE A 393 18.48 4.50 31.01
CA PHE A 393 17.67 5.60 31.56
C PHE A 393 18.35 6.94 31.34
N ARG A 394 19.63 7.07 31.72
CA ARG A 394 20.43 8.29 31.50
C ARG A 394 20.48 8.68 30.02
N PHE A 395 20.77 7.72 29.15
CA PHE A 395 20.80 7.97 27.71
C PHE A 395 19.45 8.47 27.16
N CYS A 396 18.34 7.84 27.54
CA CYS A 396 17.01 8.28 27.11
C CYS A 396 16.69 9.69 27.62
N VAL A 397 17.06 10.01 28.87
CA VAL A 397 16.89 11.36 29.43
C VAL A 397 17.73 12.37 28.64
N ASP A 398 19.00 12.08 28.37
CA ASP A 398 19.89 12.96 27.61
C ASP A 398 19.38 13.18 26.17
N LEU A 399 18.89 12.13 25.52
CA LEU A 399 18.32 12.22 24.18
C LEU A 399 17.04 13.06 24.16
N ILE A 400 16.12 12.82 25.10
CA ILE A 400 14.88 13.60 25.21
C ILE A 400 15.21 15.07 25.49
N ASN A 401 16.15 15.33 26.39
CA ASN A 401 16.59 16.69 26.68
C ASN A 401 17.25 17.33 25.44
N GLY A 402 18.07 16.61 24.69
CA GLY A 402 18.67 17.12 23.45
C GLY A 402 17.63 17.50 22.39
N ILE A 403 16.57 16.69 22.23
CA ILE A 403 15.44 16.99 21.34
C ILE A 403 14.69 18.24 21.84
N LEU A 404 14.38 18.31 23.15
CA LEU A 404 13.69 19.44 23.75
C LEU A 404 14.51 20.73 23.71
N GLU A 405 15.83 20.67 23.89
CA GLU A 405 16.74 21.81 23.79
C GLU A 405 16.86 22.31 22.35
N THR A 406 16.91 21.40 21.36
CA THR A 406 16.90 21.76 19.93
C THR A 406 15.56 22.42 19.53
N SER A 407 14.44 21.95 20.08
CA SER A 407 13.13 22.59 19.92
C SER A 407 13.02 23.96 20.61
N ARG A 408 13.85 24.24 21.61
CA ARG A 408 13.98 25.54 22.28
C ARG A 408 14.96 26.48 21.57
N ALA A 409 15.81 25.98 20.68
CA ALA A 409 16.67 26.80 19.85
C ALA A 409 15.80 27.64 18.90
N ASP A 410 16.00 28.96 18.94
CA ASP A 410 15.14 29.91 18.24
C ASP A 410 15.33 29.84 16.71
N VAL A 411 14.62 28.94 16.04
CA VAL A 411 14.62 28.76 14.56
C VAL A 411 14.06 29.99 13.81
N SER A 412 13.58 31.01 14.55
CA SER A 412 13.08 32.25 13.95
C SER A 412 14.15 33.00 13.16
N ASN A 413 15.44 32.88 13.50
CA ASN A 413 16.50 33.63 12.82
C ASN A 413 16.82 33.09 11.42
N THR A 414 16.96 31.77 11.26
CA THR A 414 17.27 31.16 9.95
C THR A 414 16.09 31.25 8.98
N SER A 415 14.88 31.06 9.52
CA SER A 415 13.63 31.17 8.75
C SER A 415 13.33 32.61 8.32
N ARG A 416 13.69 33.61 9.14
CA ARG A 416 13.57 35.04 8.77
C ARG A 416 14.41 35.37 7.55
N SER A 417 15.68 34.94 7.52
CA SER A 417 16.59 35.23 6.39
C SER A 417 16.08 34.69 5.05
N LEU A 418 15.57 33.44 5.03
CA LEU A 418 15.05 32.83 3.80
C LEU A 418 13.72 33.46 3.35
N VAL A 419 12.87 33.84 4.31
CA VAL A 419 11.59 34.51 4.02
C VAL A 419 11.83 35.94 3.54
N ASP A 420 12.79 36.67 4.13
CA ASP A 420 13.13 38.03 3.72
C ASP A 420 13.77 38.02 2.31
N GLU A 421 14.63 37.04 1.99
CA GLU A 421 15.19 36.86 0.64
C GLU A 421 14.11 36.51 -0.41
N TYR A 422 13.12 35.68 -0.04
CA TYR A 422 12.00 35.35 -0.92
C TYR A 422 11.07 36.56 -1.16
N LEU A 423 10.84 37.38 -0.14
CA LEU A 423 10.02 38.60 -0.20
C LEU A 423 10.69 39.74 -0.97
N GLU A 424 12.04 39.83 -0.96
CA GLU A 424 12.79 40.72 -1.84
C GLU A 424 12.62 40.34 -3.33
N LYS A 425 12.57 39.04 -3.62
CA LYS A 425 12.39 38.51 -4.98
C LYS A 425 10.94 38.52 -5.47
N ASN A 426 9.95 38.54 -4.56
CA ASN A 426 8.52 38.48 -4.88
C ASN A 426 7.73 39.57 -4.12
N PRO A 427 7.43 40.73 -4.74
CA PRO A 427 6.80 41.87 -4.08
C PRO A 427 5.27 41.76 -4.00
N ASP A 428 4.73 40.62 -3.57
CA ASP A 428 3.29 40.48 -3.29
C ASP A 428 2.98 41.01 -1.88
N LYS A 429 2.31 42.17 -1.83
CA LYS A 429 1.92 42.85 -0.59
C LYS A 429 0.93 42.05 0.25
N SER A 430 0.09 41.20 -0.36
CA SER A 430 -0.86 40.36 0.39
C SER A 430 -0.14 39.28 1.19
N LEU A 431 0.86 38.66 0.58
CA LEU A 431 1.73 37.66 1.21
C LEU A 431 2.58 38.27 2.32
N GLN A 432 3.16 39.46 2.09
CA GLN A 432 3.91 40.19 3.12
C GLN A 432 3.06 40.49 4.36
N MET A 433 1.80 40.90 4.19
CA MET A 433 0.89 41.14 5.32
C MET A 433 0.53 39.85 6.07
N LYS A 434 0.25 38.75 5.36
CA LYS A 434 -0.02 37.44 6.00
C LYS A 434 1.19 36.94 6.78
N ILE A 435 2.38 37.04 6.21
CA ILE A 435 3.63 36.65 6.88
C ILE A 435 3.86 37.51 8.12
N SER A 436 3.64 38.82 8.04
CA SER A 436 3.77 39.73 9.18
C SER A 436 2.77 39.43 10.30
N SER A 437 1.53 39.11 9.96
CA SER A 437 0.51 38.68 10.92
C SER A 437 0.88 37.37 11.60
N LEU A 438 1.38 36.38 10.84
CA LEU A 438 1.85 35.11 11.42
C LEU A 438 3.07 35.31 12.32
N ARG A 439 4.00 36.21 11.97
CA ARG A 439 5.16 36.57 12.81
C ARG A 439 4.71 37.12 14.17
N LEU A 440 3.71 38.00 14.19
CA LEU A 440 3.14 38.55 15.43
C LEU A 440 2.47 37.45 16.28
N ASN A 441 1.68 36.57 15.67
CA ASN A 441 1.07 35.46 16.40
C ASN A 441 2.10 34.51 17.03
N ILE A 442 3.21 34.23 16.32
CA ILE A 442 4.29 33.40 16.87
C ILE A 442 4.95 34.08 18.08
N MET A 443 5.15 35.40 18.03
CA MET A 443 5.70 36.15 19.18
C MET A 443 4.76 36.11 20.38
N ASP A 444 3.46 36.31 20.17
CA ASP A 444 2.45 36.28 21.23
C ASP A 444 2.35 34.87 21.88
N LEU A 445 2.39 33.81 21.06
CA LEU A 445 2.42 32.44 21.57
C LEU A 445 3.68 32.13 22.39
N LYS A 446 4.84 32.66 21.99
CA LYS A 446 6.09 32.53 22.76
C LYS A 446 6.04 33.27 24.09
N GLU A 447 5.44 34.45 24.12
CA GLU A 447 5.25 35.21 25.36
C GLU A 447 4.32 34.47 26.32
N GLN A 448 3.22 33.91 25.81
CA GLN A 448 2.32 33.05 26.58
C GLN A 448 2.98 31.76 27.08
N GLU A 449 3.94 31.20 26.34
CA GLU A 449 4.73 30.05 26.77
C GLU A 449 5.66 30.42 27.93
N MET A 450 6.43 31.51 27.80
CA MET A 450 7.32 32.01 28.86
C MET A 450 6.56 32.33 30.15
N ASP A 451 5.38 32.95 30.04
CA ASP A 451 4.51 33.23 31.18
C ASP A 451 3.99 31.98 31.88
N LYS A 452 3.79 30.88 31.13
CA LYS A 452 3.34 29.60 31.69
C LYS A 452 4.50 28.81 32.32
N VAL A 453 5.71 28.93 31.79
CA VAL A 453 6.92 28.36 32.39
C VAL A 453 7.25 29.06 33.70
N ASN A 454 7.22 30.40 33.73
CA ASN A 454 7.49 31.19 34.94
C ASN A 454 6.42 31.07 36.06
N LYS A 455 5.26 30.46 35.77
CA LYS A 455 4.21 30.18 36.77
C LYS A 455 4.29 28.77 37.37
N LYS A 456 5.19 27.92 36.86
CA LYS A 456 5.38 26.53 37.32
C LYS A 456 6.57 26.36 38.28
N ASP A 457 7.44 27.35 38.36
CA ASP A 457 8.38 27.56 39.48
C ASP A 457 7.69 28.37 40.59
#